data_AF-A0A2V0P1R8-F1
#
_entry.id   AF-A0A2V0P1R8-F1
#
_cell.length_a   1.000
_cell.length_b   1.000
_cell.length_c   1.000
_cell.angle_alpha   90.00
_cell.angle_beta   90.00
_cell.angle_gamma   90.00
#
_symmetry.space_group_name_H-M   'P 1'
#
loop_
_entity.id
_entity.type
_entity.pdbx_description
1 polymer ?
#
loop_
_entity_poly.entity_id
_entity_poly.type
_entity_poly.pdbx_seq_one_letter_code
_entity_poly.pdbx_strand_id
1 'polypeptide(L)'
;MVRPGALLALLLALAATCHACNEGLYLNAADGTCGDVFSCPSGTFPDDSSWTCAACATDCSSCSSADAGNCFSCVDGAFRDTATGTCGATCPPAKYGNTATKECEQCHWSCTGCTSPAANACTACFVGEYLNSVTHTCGGPANCHSGTFADTNSVTCEACATDCSACTSAGVGACIACNDGAFLDTATGTCGATCPDGTYGDAGSKVCQACNGGCATCSRTANNCESCAWGTFLSFDGSSGTLTGVCGDPG
;
A
#
# COMPACT_ATOMS: atom_id res chain seq x y z
N MET A 1 -38.32 23.80 75.81
CA MET A 1 -38.59 25.24 75.62
C MET A 1 -37.27 25.99 75.58
N VAL A 2 -36.77 26.35 74.38
CA VAL A 2 -36.08 27.61 74.01
C VAL A 2 -36.14 27.65 72.46
N ARG A 3 -36.67 28.75 71.88
CA ARG A 3 -36.69 29.07 70.44
C ARG A 3 -35.40 29.84 70.04
N PRO A 4 -35.29 30.45 68.85
CA PRO A 4 -34.79 29.94 67.58
C PRO A 4 -33.50 30.67 67.14
N GLY A 5 -32.81 30.19 66.10
CA GLY A 5 -31.68 30.93 65.52
C GLY A 5 -31.15 30.28 64.26
N ALA A 6 -31.76 30.63 63.12
CA ALA A 6 -31.24 30.30 61.81
C ALA A 6 -29.88 31.00 61.61
N LEU A 7 -28.81 30.22 61.48
CA LEU A 7 -27.62 30.65 60.76
C LEU A 7 -27.43 29.75 59.55
N LEU A 8 -27.41 30.43 58.41
CA LEU A 8 -27.17 29.97 57.06
C LEU A 8 -25.87 29.14 56.99
N ALA A 9 -25.97 27.81 56.93
CA ALA A 9 -24.83 26.93 56.63
C ALA A 9 -24.76 26.71 55.12
N LEU A 10 -23.94 27.56 54.49
CA LEU A 10 -23.55 27.49 53.09
C LEU A 10 -22.66 26.26 52.86
N LEU A 11 -23.06 25.40 51.92
CA LEU A 11 -22.24 24.53 51.06
C LEU A 11 -20.93 23.97 51.64
N LEU A 12 -20.94 22.68 51.99
CA LEU A 12 -19.89 21.69 51.70
C LEU A 12 -20.46 20.31 52.04
N ALA A 13 -21.15 19.69 51.07
CA ALA A 13 -21.32 18.24 51.11
C ALA A 13 -19.91 17.66 50.97
N LEU A 14 -19.28 17.31 52.10
CA LEU A 14 -18.12 16.45 52.10
C LEU A 14 -18.57 15.15 51.42
N ALA A 15 -18.20 14.96 50.15
CA ALA A 15 -18.29 13.65 49.53
C ALA A 15 -17.48 12.72 50.43
N ALA A 16 -18.17 11.87 51.19
CA ALA A 16 -17.53 10.89 52.04
C ALA A 16 -16.87 9.88 51.11
N THR A 17 -15.57 10.06 50.85
CA THR A 17 -14.78 9.11 50.08
C THR A 17 -14.55 7.88 50.95
N CYS A 18 -15.08 6.74 50.53
CA CYS A 18 -14.88 5.46 51.20
C CYS A 18 -13.42 5.03 51.03
N HIS A 19 -12.83 4.52 52.12
CA HIS A 19 -11.53 3.85 52.08
C HIS A 19 -11.66 2.32 52.01
N ALA A 20 -12.84 1.78 52.36
CA ALA A 20 -13.18 0.37 52.30
C ALA A 20 -14.71 0.24 52.15
N CYS A 21 -15.15 -0.84 51.52
CA CYS A 21 -16.57 -1.15 51.31
C CYS A 21 -17.01 -2.33 52.16
N ASN A 22 -18.32 -2.40 52.44
CA ASN A 22 -18.90 -3.58 53.08
C ASN A 22 -18.85 -4.78 52.13
N GLU A 23 -18.93 -5.99 52.69
CA GLU A 23 -19.01 -7.24 51.89
C GLU A 23 -20.10 -7.14 50.82
N GLY A 24 -19.77 -7.58 49.60
CA GLY A 24 -20.64 -7.51 48.43
C GLY A 24 -20.59 -6.20 47.65
N LEU A 25 -19.82 -5.20 48.11
CA LEU A 25 -19.61 -3.92 47.43
C LEU A 25 -18.13 -3.72 47.06
N TYR A 26 -17.90 -3.06 45.93
CA TYR A 26 -16.59 -2.80 45.36
C TYR A 26 -16.26 -1.32 45.42
N LEU A 27 -15.04 -1.00 45.85
CA LEU A 27 -14.55 0.37 45.90
C LEU A 27 -14.13 0.82 44.49
N ASN A 28 -14.71 1.91 44.02
CA ASN A 28 -14.25 2.63 42.85
C ASN A 28 -13.12 3.58 43.26
N ALA A 29 -11.89 3.26 42.83
CA ALA A 29 -10.70 4.06 43.16
C ALA A 29 -10.69 5.47 42.52
N ALA A 30 -11.50 5.70 41.48
CA ALA A 30 -11.53 6.98 40.77
C ALA A 30 -12.30 8.07 41.52
N ASP A 31 -13.39 7.70 42.21
CA ASP A 31 -14.28 8.63 42.90
C ASP A 31 -14.47 8.33 44.40
N GLY A 32 -13.93 7.20 44.88
CA GLY A 32 -14.03 6.77 46.28
C GLY A 32 -15.43 6.29 46.67
N THR A 33 -16.26 5.87 45.73
CA THR A 33 -17.62 5.36 46.01
C THR A 33 -17.63 3.84 46.10
N CYS A 34 -18.58 3.28 46.87
CA CYS A 34 -18.84 1.84 46.94
C CYS A 34 -20.09 1.51 46.13
N GLY A 35 -20.02 0.50 45.27
CA GLY A 35 -21.15 0.04 44.47
C GLY A 35 -21.17 -1.46 44.29
N ASP A 36 -22.26 -1.99 43.74
CA ASP A 36 -22.38 -3.42 43.44
C ASP A 36 -21.58 -3.81 42.17
N VAL A 37 -21.68 -5.08 41.77
CA VAL A 37 -21.00 -5.65 40.60
C VAL A 37 -21.25 -4.87 39.29
N PHE A 38 -22.38 -4.18 39.16
CA PHE A 38 -22.74 -3.40 37.97
C PHE A 38 -22.30 -1.93 38.07
N SER A 39 -21.76 -1.52 39.22
CA SER A 39 -21.37 -0.14 39.51
C SER A 39 -19.91 0.17 39.15
N CYS A 40 -19.12 -0.85 38.77
CA CYS A 40 -17.76 -0.61 38.30
C CYS A 40 -17.79 0.17 36.96
N PRO A 41 -17.00 1.25 36.84
CA PRO A 41 -16.97 2.06 35.63
C PRO A 41 -16.39 1.28 34.44
N SER A 42 -16.70 1.72 33.22
CA SER A 42 -16.13 1.15 32.00
C SER A 42 -14.60 1.11 32.05
N GLY A 43 -14.02 0.01 31.56
CA GLY A 43 -12.58 -0.27 31.65
C GLY A 43 -12.15 -0.88 32.98
N THR A 44 -13.10 -1.24 33.85
CA THR A 44 -12.83 -1.96 35.10
C THR A 44 -13.74 -3.17 35.27
N PHE A 45 -13.32 -4.10 36.14
CA PHE A 45 -14.09 -5.28 36.54
C PHE A 45 -14.07 -5.43 38.07
N PRO A 46 -15.09 -6.07 38.67
CA PRO A 46 -15.13 -6.35 40.09
C PRO A 46 -14.10 -7.43 40.45
N ASP A 47 -13.11 -7.10 41.29
CA ASP A 47 -12.13 -8.06 41.81
C ASP A 47 -12.51 -8.48 43.24
N ASP A 48 -12.98 -9.72 43.39
CA ASP A 48 -13.32 -10.33 44.69
C ASP A 48 -12.12 -10.43 45.64
N SER A 49 -10.89 -10.41 45.12
CA SER A 49 -9.67 -10.55 45.92
C SER A 49 -9.35 -9.27 46.69
N SER A 50 -9.55 -8.12 46.05
CA SER A 50 -9.26 -6.80 46.61
C SER A 50 -10.50 -6.05 47.08
N TRP A 51 -11.70 -6.50 46.70
CA TRP A 51 -12.97 -5.77 46.86
C TRP A 51 -12.93 -4.38 46.21
N THR A 52 -12.22 -4.25 45.09
CA THR A 52 -12.12 -3.00 44.31
C THR A 52 -12.50 -3.23 42.86
N CYS A 53 -12.90 -2.17 42.16
CA CYS A 53 -12.97 -2.19 40.70
C CYS A 53 -11.54 -2.14 40.11
N ALA A 54 -11.04 -3.30 39.68
CA ALA A 54 -9.71 -3.44 39.10
C ALA A 54 -9.73 -3.13 37.59
N ALA A 55 -8.63 -2.62 37.05
CA ALA A 55 -8.56 -2.22 35.65
C ALA A 55 -8.53 -3.44 34.70
N CYS A 56 -9.23 -3.31 33.58
CA CYS A 56 -9.08 -4.22 32.44
C CYS A 56 -7.69 -4.09 31.80
N ALA A 57 -7.35 -5.05 30.94
CA ALA A 57 -6.17 -4.95 30.08
C ALA A 57 -6.24 -3.72 29.14
N THR A 58 -5.10 -3.34 28.59
CA THR A 58 -4.98 -2.21 27.65
C THR A 58 -5.95 -2.35 26.47
N ASP A 59 -6.50 -1.23 26.02
CA ASP A 59 -7.48 -1.12 24.92
C ASP A 59 -8.81 -1.86 25.15
N CYS A 60 -9.06 -2.37 26.36
CA CYS A 60 -10.29 -3.05 26.72
C CYS A 60 -11.24 -2.14 27.51
N SER A 61 -12.49 -2.02 27.07
CA SER A 61 -13.54 -1.22 27.72
C SER A 61 -14.47 -2.05 28.63
N SER A 62 -14.50 -3.37 28.47
CA SER A 62 -15.24 -4.29 29.35
C SER A 62 -14.59 -5.67 29.37
N CYS A 63 -14.32 -6.20 30.56
CA CYS A 63 -13.63 -7.47 30.75
C CYS A 63 -14.17 -8.23 31.97
N SER A 64 -13.83 -9.52 32.08
CA SER A 64 -14.08 -10.33 33.29
C SER A 64 -12.87 -10.46 34.22
N SER A 65 -11.69 -10.03 33.77
CA SER A 65 -10.45 -10.04 34.55
C SER A 65 -9.40 -9.10 33.95
N ALA A 66 -8.28 -8.91 34.64
CA ALA A 66 -7.14 -8.15 34.13
C ALA A 66 -6.39 -8.85 32.97
N ASP A 67 -6.73 -10.10 32.66
CA ASP A 67 -6.14 -10.84 31.54
C ASP A 67 -6.62 -10.28 30.18
N ALA A 68 -5.68 -10.08 29.25
CA ALA A 68 -5.98 -9.49 27.96
C ALA A 68 -6.93 -10.34 27.09
N GLY A 69 -6.97 -11.66 27.26
CA GLY A 69 -7.87 -12.54 26.52
C GLY A 69 -9.31 -12.56 27.04
N ASN A 70 -9.54 -11.95 28.19
CA ASN A 70 -10.85 -11.88 28.84
C ASN A 70 -11.59 -10.56 28.56
N CYS A 71 -11.27 -9.91 27.44
CA CYS A 71 -11.96 -8.72 27.00
C CYS A 71 -13.22 -9.06 26.18
N PHE A 72 -14.31 -8.35 26.46
CA PHE A 72 -15.58 -8.46 25.73
C PHE A 72 -15.75 -7.34 24.70
N SER A 73 -15.33 -6.12 25.04
CA SER A 73 -15.46 -4.93 24.19
C SER A 73 -14.20 -4.08 24.25
N CYS A 74 -13.78 -3.55 23.10
CA CYS A 74 -12.62 -2.68 23.03
C CYS A 74 -12.99 -1.21 23.23
N VAL A 75 -11.99 -0.38 23.49
CA VAL A 75 -12.12 1.09 23.42
C VAL A 75 -12.37 1.56 21.99
N ASP A 76 -12.87 2.78 21.83
CA ASP A 76 -13.10 3.35 20.50
C ASP A 76 -11.80 3.42 19.68
N GLY A 77 -11.86 2.91 18.45
CA GLY A 77 -10.72 2.83 17.54
C GLY A 77 -9.90 1.54 17.65
N ALA A 78 -10.18 0.68 18.64
CA ALA A 78 -9.61 -0.65 18.75
C ALA A 78 -10.60 -1.74 18.28
N PHE A 79 -10.05 -2.88 17.88
CA PHE A 79 -10.79 -4.02 17.35
C PHE A 79 -10.48 -5.28 18.15
N ARG A 80 -11.50 -6.09 18.40
CA ARG A 80 -11.37 -7.34 19.15
C ARG A 80 -10.96 -8.47 18.23
N ASP A 81 -9.88 -9.17 18.54
CA ASP A 81 -9.61 -10.47 17.95
C ASP A 81 -10.45 -11.54 18.67
N THR A 82 -11.41 -12.12 17.98
CA THR A 82 -12.29 -13.16 18.52
C THR A 82 -11.57 -14.48 18.83
N ALA A 83 -10.40 -14.73 18.24
CA ALA A 83 -9.62 -15.94 18.46
C ALA A 83 -8.84 -15.90 19.79
N THR A 84 -8.34 -14.73 20.17
CA THR A 84 -7.53 -14.54 21.40
C THR A 84 -8.30 -13.80 22.50
N GLY A 85 -9.38 -13.10 22.15
CA GLY A 85 -10.13 -12.22 23.04
C GLY A 85 -9.45 -10.89 23.32
N THR A 86 -8.34 -10.56 22.65
CA THR A 86 -7.54 -9.35 22.89
C THR A 86 -7.99 -8.18 22.02
N CYS A 87 -7.79 -6.96 22.52
CA CYS A 87 -8.03 -5.71 21.78
C CYS A 87 -6.73 -5.09 21.26
N GLY A 88 -6.82 -4.38 20.15
CA GLY A 88 -5.73 -3.54 19.65
C GLY A 88 -6.18 -2.59 18.55
N ALA A 89 -5.42 -1.51 18.35
CA ALA A 89 -5.67 -0.55 17.27
C ALA A 89 -5.45 -1.16 15.87
N THR A 90 -4.62 -2.20 15.77
CA THR A 90 -4.33 -2.91 14.53
C THR A 90 -4.64 -4.39 14.68
N CYS A 91 -5.28 -4.98 13.66
CA CYS A 91 -5.54 -6.41 13.61
C CYS A 91 -4.29 -7.20 13.23
N PRO A 92 -4.21 -8.48 13.63
CA PRO A 92 -3.11 -9.35 13.23
C PRO A 92 -3.09 -9.57 11.70
N PRO A 93 -1.99 -10.11 11.16
CA PRO A 93 -1.88 -10.41 9.73
C PRO A 93 -3.06 -11.25 9.21
N ALA A 94 -3.43 -11.00 7.96
CA ALA A 94 -4.59 -11.56 7.26
C ALA A 94 -5.95 -11.19 7.85
N LYS A 95 -6.02 -10.18 8.73
CA LYS A 95 -7.27 -9.61 9.22
C LYS A 95 -7.32 -8.09 9.05
N TYR A 96 -8.52 -7.54 8.97
CA TYR A 96 -8.78 -6.10 8.98
C TYR A 96 -9.74 -5.76 10.12
N GLY A 97 -9.68 -4.51 10.59
CA GLY A 97 -10.61 -4.00 11.60
C GLY A 97 -11.94 -3.60 10.97
N ASN A 98 -13.00 -4.37 11.24
CA ASN A 98 -14.33 -4.03 10.77
C ASN A 98 -14.97 -3.01 11.73
N THR A 99 -15.25 -1.81 11.23
CA THR A 99 -15.77 -0.70 12.04
C THR A 99 -17.23 -0.87 12.46
N ALA A 100 -17.99 -1.71 11.76
CA ALA A 100 -19.38 -2.01 12.08
C ALA A 100 -19.49 -3.05 13.21
N THR A 101 -18.66 -4.11 13.16
CA THR A 101 -18.66 -5.18 14.18
C THR A 101 -17.72 -4.89 15.33
N LYS A 102 -16.74 -3.99 15.16
CA LYS A 102 -15.63 -3.70 16.10
C LYS A 102 -14.73 -4.92 16.34
N GLU A 103 -14.66 -5.81 15.35
CA GLU A 103 -13.87 -7.04 15.40
C GLU A 103 -12.81 -7.10 14.30
N CYS A 104 -11.79 -7.92 14.52
CA CYS A 104 -10.82 -8.29 13.51
C CYS A 104 -11.38 -9.43 12.64
N GLU A 105 -11.70 -9.12 11.39
CA GLU A 105 -12.27 -10.05 10.42
C GLU A 105 -11.26 -10.43 9.34
N GLN A 106 -11.46 -11.59 8.71
CA GLN A 106 -10.51 -12.12 7.72
C GLN A 106 -10.48 -11.30 6.44
N CYS A 107 -9.28 -11.10 5.92
CA CYS A 107 -9.05 -10.61 4.57
C CYS A 107 -9.43 -11.67 3.52
N HIS A 108 -9.47 -11.25 2.25
CA HIS A 108 -9.46 -12.22 1.16
C HIS A 108 -8.20 -13.10 1.24
N TRP A 109 -8.34 -14.39 0.91
CA TRP A 109 -7.28 -15.39 1.08
C TRP A 109 -5.98 -15.10 0.31
N SER A 110 -6.04 -14.20 -0.68
CA SER A 110 -4.89 -13.81 -1.49
C SER A 110 -3.96 -12.78 -0.82
N CYS A 111 -4.30 -12.22 0.33
CA CYS A 111 -3.49 -11.13 0.92
C CYS A 111 -3.33 -11.18 2.43
N THR A 112 -2.21 -10.62 2.90
CA THR A 112 -1.84 -10.54 4.33
C THR A 112 -2.32 -9.25 4.98
N GLY A 113 -2.70 -8.25 4.20
CA GLY A 113 -3.31 -7.02 4.67
C GLY A 113 -4.41 -6.59 3.72
N CYS A 114 -5.48 -6.02 4.27
CA CYS A 114 -6.61 -5.53 3.50
C CYS A 114 -7.39 -4.45 4.26
N THR A 115 -8.27 -3.75 3.56
CA THR A 115 -9.24 -2.80 4.15
C THR A 115 -10.66 -3.36 4.22
N SER A 116 -10.92 -4.48 3.54
CA SER A 116 -12.21 -5.17 3.51
C SER A 116 -12.02 -6.62 3.05
N PRO A 117 -13.05 -7.49 3.10
CA PRO A 117 -12.92 -8.88 2.67
C PRO A 117 -12.91 -9.05 1.14
N ALA A 118 -13.02 -7.97 0.37
CA ALA A 118 -13.00 -8.01 -1.08
C ALA A 118 -11.59 -8.30 -1.64
N ALA A 119 -11.54 -9.04 -2.76
CA ALA A 119 -10.27 -9.42 -3.40
C ALA A 119 -9.45 -8.22 -3.92
N ASN A 120 -10.11 -7.09 -4.19
CA ASN A 120 -9.53 -5.83 -4.67
C ASN A 120 -9.37 -4.79 -3.54
N ALA A 121 -9.28 -5.24 -2.29
CA ALA A 121 -9.09 -4.38 -1.13
C ALA A 121 -7.79 -4.72 -0.39
N CYS A 122 -6.82 -5.35 -1.06
CA CYS A 122 -5.57 -5.76 -0.46
C CYS A 122 -4.62 -4.57 -0.30
N THR A 123 -3.86 -4.58 0.78
CA THR A 123 -2.83 -3.58 1.11
C THR A 123 -1.44 -4.18 1.30
N ALA A 124 -1.36 -5.50 1.47
CA ALA A 124 -0.10 -6.24 1.54
C ALA A 124 -0.31 -7.67 1.03
N CYS A 125 0.66 -8.19 0.27
CA CYS A 125 0.59 -9.52 -0.34
C CYS A 125 1.46 -10.54 0.41
N PHE A 126 1.21 -11.83 0.15
CA PHE A 126 2.11 -12.88 0.58
C PHE A 126 3.42 -12.82 -0.19
N VAL A 127 4.48 -13.39 0.41
CA VAL A 127 5.78 -13.50 -0.25
C VAL A 127 5.65 -14.26 -1.56
N GLY A 128 6.20 -13.70 -2.65
CA GLY A 128 6.12 -14.25 -3.99
C GLY A 128 4.98 -13.67 -4.84
N GLU A 129 4.09 -12.90 -4.23
CA GLU A 129 3.07 -12.09 -4.91
C GLU A 129 3.36 -10.60 -4.76
N TYR A 130 2.82 -9.79 -5.66
CA TYR A 130 3.06 -8.36 -5.76
C TYR A 130 1.73 -7.62 -5.74
N LEU A 131 1.69 -6.54 -4.96
CA LEU A 131 0.51 -5.69 -4.89
C LEU A 131 0.41 -4.83 -6.15
N ASN A 132 -0.68 -5.01 -6.89
CA ASN A 132 -1.02 -4.09 -7.97
C ASN A 132 -1.64 -2.82 -7.35
N SER A 133 -0.97 -1.68 -7.51
CA SER A 133 -1.38 -0.40 -6.93
C SER A 133 -2.64 0.21 -7.56
N VAL A 134 -3.05 -0.27 -8.74
CA VAL A 134 -4.25 0.18 -9.45
C VAL A 134 -5.46 -0.66 -9.10
N THR A 135 -5.33 -1.99 -9.15
CA THR A 135 -6.45 -2.90 -8.89
C THR A 135 -6.56 -3.30 -7.43
N HIS A 136 -5.56 -3.00 -6.60
CA HIS A 136 -5.47 -3.42 -5.19
C HIS A 136 -5.63 -4.94 -5.01
N THR A 137 -5.10 -5.72 -5.96
CA THR A 137 -5.09 -7.18 -5.95
C THR A 137 -3.67 -7.71 -5.81
N CYS A 138 -3.54 -8.89 -5.21
CA CYS A 138 -2.27 -9.63 -5.12
C CYS A 138 -2.21 -10.71 -6.20
N GLY A 139 -1.02 -10.94 -6.73
CA GLY A 139 -0.76 -12.03 -7.67
C GLY A 139 0.71 -12.08 -8.09
N GLY A 140 1.06 -13.05 -8.94
CA GLY A 140 2.44 -13.18 -9.45
C GLY A 140 2.87 -12.02 -10.37
N PRO A 141 4.07 -12.09 -10.96
CA PRO A 141 4.62 -11.01 -11.80
C PRO A 141 3.72 -10.58 -12.97
N ALA A 142 2.90 -11.50 -13.50
CA ALA A 142 1.94 -11.22 -14.56
C ALA A 142 0.72 -10.37 -14.13
N ASN A 143 0.52 -10.14 -12.83
CA ASN A 143 -0.50 -9.22 -12.31
C ASN A 143 -0.08 -7.75 -12.48
N CYS A 144 1.23 -7.48 -12.61
CA CYS A 144 1.69 -6.12 -12.87
C CYS A 144 1.23 -5.67 -14.26
N HIS A 145 0.51 -4.55 -14.29
CA HIS A 145 -0.07 -4.02 -15.53
C HIS A 145 1.03 -3.42 -16.43
N SER A 146 0.71 -3.19 -17.70
CA SER A 146 1.64 -2.56 -18.65
C SER A 146 2.21 -1.24 -18.11
N GLY A 147 3.52 -1.07 -18.21
CA GLY A 147 4.25 0.06 -17.64
C GLY A 147 4.69 -0.14 -16.18
N THR A 148 4.48 -1.32 -15.61
CA THR A 148 5.00 -1.69 -14.28
C THR A 148 5.78 -2.99 -14.31
N PHE A 149 6.60 -3.21 -13.29
CA PHE A 149 7.34 -4.45 -13.06
C PHE A 149 7.18 -4.90 -11.61
N ALA A 150 7.35 -6.20 -11.40
CA ALA A 150 7.28 -6.79 -10.07
C ALA A 150 8.59 -6.52 -9.30
N ASP A 151 8.57 -5.60 -8.32
CA ASP A 151 9.74 -5.33 -7.49
C ASP A 151 9.76 -6.23 -6.25
N THR A 152 10.79 -7.07 -6.17
CA THR A 152 11.01 -7.98 -5.04
C THR A 152 11.31 -7.27 -3.73
N ASN A 153 11.77 -6.02 -3.77
CA ASN A 153 12.13 -5.27 -2.57
C ASN A 153 10.90 -4.65 -1.91
N SER A 154 10.09 -3.93 -2.68
CA SER A 154 8.85 -3.32 -2.19
C SER A 154 7.68 -4.31 -2.10
N VAL A 155 7.75 -5.44 -2.81
CA VAL A 155 6.65 -6.43 -2.92
C VAL A 155 5.40 -5.78 -3.57
N THR A 156 5.63 -4.83 -4.46
CA THR A 156 4.62 -4.07 -5.20
C THR A 156 4.94 -4.06 -6.69
N CYS A 157 3.94 -3.79 -7.52
CA CYS A 157 4.15 -3.46 -8.92
C CYS A 157 4.60 -2.00 -9.02
N GLU A 158 5.86 -1.79 -9.39
CA GLU A 158 6.49 -0.47 -9.47
C GLU A 158 6.55 0.02 -10.91
N ALA A 159 6.53 1.34 -11.09
CA ALA A 159 6.52 1.94 -12.42
C ALA A 159 7.85 1.75 -13.17
N CYS A 160 7.74 1.48 -14.46
CA CYS A 160 8.87 1.56 -15.39
C CYS A 160 9.27 3.02 -15.65
N ALA A 161 10.43 3.20 -16.29
CA ALA A 161 10.83 4.49 -16.83
C ALA A 161 9.82 5.00 -17.88
N THR A 162 9.83 6.31 -18.16
CA THR A 162 8.94 6.95 -19.14
C THR A 162 9.02 6.27 -20.50
N ASP A 163 7.90 6.22 -21.22
CA ASP A 163 7.75 5.61 -22.55
C ASP A 163 8.03 4.09 -22.62
N CYS A 164 8.20 3.44 -21.47
CA CYS A 164 8.40 2.02 -21.36
C CYS A 164 7.10 1.28 -20.97
N SER A 165 6.71 0.29 -21.76
CA SER A 165 5.54 -0.56 -21.52
C SER A 165 5.88 -1.84 -20.74
N ALA A 166 7.14 -2.27 -20.75
CA ALA A 166 7.63 -3.37 -19.91
C ALA A 166 9.12 -3.18 -19.60
N CYS A 167 9.50 -3.38 -18.34
CA CYS A 167 10.87 -3.22 -17.86
C CYS A 167 11.24 -4.30 -16.83
N THR A 168 12.53 -4.43 -16.56
CA THR A 168 13.05 -5.32 -15.50
C THR A 168 13.33 -4.57 -14.19
N SER A 169 13.40 -3.24 -14.24
CA SER A 169 13.51 -2.36 -13.07
C SER A 169 13.08 -0.93 -13.44
N ALA A 170 12.96 -0.05 -12.44
CA ALA A 170 12.62 1.36 -12.64
C ALA A 170 13.70 2.18 -13.38
N GLY A 171 14.89 1.62 -13.62
CA GLY A 171 16.01 2.31 -14.24
C GLY A 171 15.80 2.62 -15.73
N VAL A 172 16.36 3.74 -16.19
CA VAL A 172 16.19 4.26 -17.57
C VAL A 172 16.76 3.33 -18.66
N GLY A 173 17.62 2.36 -18.33
CA GLY A 173 18.15 1.36 -19.27
C GLY A 173 17.60 -0.06 -19.09
N ALA A 174 16.52 -0.22 -18.32
CA ALA A 174 15.92 -1.51 -18.01
C ALA A 174 14.67 -1.81 -18.84
N CYS A 175 14.40 -0.99 -19.85
CA CYS A 175 13.23 -1.18 -20.70
C CYS A 175 13.44 -2.33 -21.68
N ILE A 176 12.43 -3.17 -21.84
CA ILE A 176 12.41 -4.31 -22.76
C ILE A 176 11.30 -4.21 -23.80
N ALA A 177 10.32 -3.32 -23.60
CA ALA A 177 9.31 -2.97 -24.58
C ALA A 177 8.85 -1.53 -24.39
N CYS A 178 8.69 -0.80 -25.49
CA CYS A 178 8.24 0.59 -25.47
C CYS A 178 6.72 0.71 -25.58
N ASN A 179 6.20 1.86 -25.19
CA ASN A 179 4.83 2.25 -25.50
C ASN A 179 4.64 2.43 -27.01
N ASP A 180 3.38 2.37 -27.45
CA ASP A 180 3.04 2.58 -28.86
C ASP A 180 3.56 3.93 -29.38
N GLY A 181 4.22 3.90 -30.54
CA GLY A 181 4.82 5.08 -31.16
C GLY A 181 6.29 5.32 -30.82
N ALA A 182 6.87 4.53 -29.91
CA ALA A 182 8.30 4.55 -29.61
C ALA A 182 8.99 3.26 -30.08
N PHE A 183 10.31 3.32 -30.21
CA PHE A 183 11.18 2.22 -30.59
C PHE A 183 12.21 1.97 -29.50
N LEU A 184 12.49 0.69 -29.23
CA LEU A 184 13.48 0.28 -28.24
C LEU A 184 14.87 0.40 -28.84
N ASP A 185 15.72 1.21 -28.21
CA ASP A 185 17.17 1.12 -28.40
C ASP A 185 17.70 -0.01 -27.50
N THR A 186 18.03 -1.14 -28.13
CA THR A 186 18.56 -2.32 -27.42
C THR A 186 19.97 -2.13 -26.88
N ALA A 187 20.72 -1.13 -27.36
CA ALA A 187 22.05 -0.83 -26.85
C ALA A 187 22.00 -0.10 -25.50
N THR A 188 21.02 0.77 -25.32
CA THR A 188 20.86 1.56 -24.08
C THR A 188 19.72 1.08 -23.19
N GLY A 189 18.80 0.26 -23.71
CA GLY A 189 17.59 -0.16 -23.01
C GLY A 189 16.59 0.97 -22.81
N THR A 190 16.60 1.97 -23.71
CA THR A 190 15.76 3.18 -23.65
C THR A 190 14.73 3.20 -24.77
N CYS A 191 13.65 3.96 -24.56
CA CYS A 191 12.60 4.17 -25.55
C CYS A 191 12.63 5.59 -26.09
N GLY A 192 12.41 5.74 -27.39
CA GLY A 192 12.29 7.05 -28.03
C GLY A 192 11.41 7.01 -29.27
N ALA A 193 10.77 8.13 -29.60
CA ALA A 193 10.02 8.28 -30.85
C ALA A 193 10.92 8.27 -32.10
N THR A 194 12.22 8.54 -31.92
CA THR A 194 13.24 8.53 -32.97
C THR A 194 14.43 7.73 -32.49
N CYS A 195 14.98 6.91 -33.38
CA CYS A 195 16.17 6.11 -33.08
C CYS A 195 17.45 6.95 -33.23
N PRO A 196 18.52 6.61 -32.50
CA PRO A 196 19.81 7.28 -32.64
C PRO A 196 20.37 7.21 -34.07
N ASP A 197 21.22 8.17 -34.43
CA ASP A 197 21.91 8.19 -35.72
C ASP A 197 22.62 6.84 -36.00
N GLY A 198 22.60 6.41 -37.26
CA GLY A 198 23.05 5.08 -37.68
C GLY A 198 22.03 3.97 -37.46
N THR A 199 20.85 4.26 -36.91
CA THR A 199 19.74 3.31 -36.77
C THR A 199 18.41 3.90 -37.25
N TYR A 200 17.42 3.04 -37.51
CA TYR A 200 16.06 3.42 -37.86
C TYR A 200 15.04 2.63 -37.05
N GLY A 201 13.87 3.23 -36.81
CA GLY A 201 12.76 2.56 -36.13
C GLY A 201 12.07 1.56 -37.05
N ASP A 202 12.23 0.26 -36.78
CA ASP A 202 11.57 -0.78 -37.55
C ASP A 202 10.13 -0.99 -37.04
N ALA A 203 9.15 -0.72 -37.91
CA ALA A 203 7.74 -0.72 -37.51
C ALA A 203 7.21 -2.12 -37.15
N GLY A 204 7.85 -3.18 -37.64
CA GLY A 204 7.48 -4.58 -37.39
C GLY A 204 7.98 -5.07 -36.03
N SER A 205 9.27 -4.87 -35.74
CA SER A 205 9.92 -5.29 -34.50
C SER A 205 9.78 -4.29 -33.35
N LYS A 206 9.45 -3.01 -33.64
CA LYS A 206 9.43 -1.90 -32.67
C LYS A 206 10.79 -1.64 -32.01
N VAL A 207 11.87 -1.98 -32.70
CA VAL A 207 13.26 -1.84 -32.24
C VAL A 207 14.03 -0.95 -33.19
N CYS A 208 15.01 -0.22 -32.67
CA CYS A 208 15.99 0.51 -33.47
C CYS A 208 16.96 -0.48 -34.14
N GLN A 209 16.93 -0.54 -35.47
CA GLN A 209 17.75 -1.43 -36.29
C GLN A 209 18.84 -0.64 -37.01
N ALA A 210 20.01 -1.24 -37.21
CA ALA A 210 21.13 -0.58 -37.87
C ALA A 210 20.82 -0.23 -39.34
N CYS A 211 21.30 0.92 -39.78
CA CYS A 211 21.35 1.27 -41.20
C CYS A 211 22.32 0.37 -41.95
N ASN A 212 22.13 0.23 -43.26
CA ASN A 212 23.06 -0.54 -44.09
C ASN A 212 24.39 0.22 -44.29
N GLY A 213 25.45 -0.52 -44.63
CA GLY A 213 26.81 0.03 -44.74
C GLY A 213 26.90 1.24 -45.68
N GLY A 214 27.56 2.31 -45.24
CA GLY A 214 27.74 3.54 -46.00
C GLY A 214 26.72 4.65 -45.69
N CYS A 215 25.68 4.36 -44.91
CA CYS A 215 24.67 5.36 -44.52
C CYS A 215 24.94 5.90 -43.11
N ALA A 216 24.91 7.22 -42.96
CA ALA A 216 25.04 7.89 -41.66
C ALA A 216 23.68 7.99 -40.96
N THR A 217 22.61 8.27 -41.72
CA THR A 217 21.22 8.21 -41.24
C THR A 217 20.33 7.50 -42.26
N CYS A 218 19.33 6.76 -41.78
CA CYS A 218 18.35 6.08 -42.63
C CYS A 218 16.96 6.07 -41.96
N SER A 219 15.92 5.86 -42.76
CA SER A 219 14.53 5.98 -42.31
C SER A 219 13.67 4.83 -42.83
N ARG A 220 12.79 4.28 -42.00
CA ARG A 220 11.86 3.16 -42.32
C ARG A 220 12.49 1.81 -42.68
N THR A 221 13.61 1.79 -43.40
CA THR A 221 14.35 0.59 -43.83
C THR A 221 15.84 0.87 -43.87
N ALA A 222 16.67 -0.17 -43.72
CA ALA A 222 18.12 -0.07 -43.73
C ALA A 222 18.72 0.59 -45.00
N ASN A 223 18.01 0.51 -46.13
CA ASN A 223 18.46 0.99 -47.45
C ASN A 223 17.84 2.33 -47.87
N ASN A 224 17.06 2.97 -47.00
CA ASN A 224 16.47 4.27 -47.31
C ASN A 224 17.27 5.32 -46.57
N CYS A 225 18.44 5.62 -47.10
CA CYS A 225 19.42 6.50 -46.48
C CYS A 225 19.06 7.95 -46.74
N GLU A 226 19.04 8.73 -45.66
CA GLU A 226 18.78 10.17 -45.69
C GLU A 226 20.10 10.96 -45.72
N SER A 227 21.18 10.37 -45.19
CA SER A 227 22.53 10.90 -45.30
C SER A 227 23.56 9.78 -45.38
N CYS A 228 24.70 10.10 -45.99
CA CYS A 228 25.78 9.15 -46.24
C CYS A 228 26.95 9.38 -45.28
N ALA A 229 27.68 8.29 -44.99
CA ALA A 229 28.91 8.36 -44.24
C ALA A 229 29.96 9.21 -44.97
N TRP A 230 30.97 9.66 -44.23
CA TRP A 230 32.02 10.49 -44.81
C TRP A 230 32.70 9.80 -45.99
N GLY A 231 32.71 10.46 -47.15
CA GLY A 231 33.33 9.97 -48.37
C GLY A 231 32.37 9.33 -49.39
N THR A 232 31.08 9.15 -49.07
CA THR A 232 30.06 8.63 -50.00
C THR A 232 28.94 9.65 -50.23
N PHE A 233 28.13 9.45 -51.28
CA PHE A 233 26.99 10.34 -51.61
C PHE A 233 25.74 9.57 -52.01
N LEU A 234 24.58 10.22 -51.84
CA LEU A 234 23.30 9.68 -52.26
C LEU A 234 23.28 9.54 -53.78
N SER A 235 23.06 8.32 -54.25
CA SER A 235 23.04 8.00 -55.67
C SER A 235 21.78 8.57 -56.31
N PHE A 236 21.95 9.25 -57.44
CA PHE A 236 20.87 9.84 -58.21
C PHE A 236 20.46 8.90 -59.34
N ASP A 237 19.17 8.54 -59.41
CA ASP A 237 18.64 7.82 -60.56
C ASP A 237 18.22 8.83 -61.64
N GLY A 238 19.02 8.90 -62.70
CA GLY A 238 18.77 9.76 -63.85
C GLY A 238 17.49 9.42 -64.63
N SER A 239 16.91 8.23 -64.40
CA SER A 239 15.67 7.79 -65.06
C SER A 239 14.42 8.36 -64.39
N SER A 240 14.42 8.41 -63.05
CA SER A 240 13.32 8.96 -62.25
C SER A 240 13.53 10.42 -61.83
N GLY A 241 14.75 10.94 -61.95
CA GLY A 241 15.11 12.30 -61.51
C GLY A 241 15.15 12.44 -59.98
N THR A 242 15.31 11.34 -59.25
CA THR A 242 15.24 11.29 -57.78
C THR A 242 16.46 10.62 -57.16
N LEU A 243 16.73 10.94 -55.89
CA LEU A 243 17.74 10.22 -55.10
C LEU A 243 17.22 8.83 -54.74
N THR A 244 18.04 7.81 -54.94
CA THR A 244 17.68 6.40 -54.75
C THR A 244 17.66 5.94 -53.28
N GLY A 245 18.08 6.80 -52.36
CA GLY A 245 18.25 6.44 -50.95
C GLY A 245 19.44 5.52 -50.69
N VAL A 246 20.33 5.30 -51.66
CA VAL A 246 21.50 4.42 -51.52
C VAL A 246 22.78 5.25 -51.64
N CYS A 247 23.72 5.03 -50.72
CA CYS A 247 25.02 5.69 -50.73
C CYS A 247 26.01 4.96 -51.65
N GLY A 248 26.68 5.71 -52.51
CA GLY A 248 27.72 5.21 -53.44
C GLY A 248 29.02 5.99 -53.32
N ASP A 249 30.11 5.40 -53.83
CA ASP A 249 31.43 6.02 -53.89
C ASP A 249 31.55 7.09 -54.98
N PRO A 250 32.50 8.04 -54.85
CA PRO A 250 32.92 8.92 -55.94
C PRO A 250 33.42 8.16 -57.15
N GLY A 251 32.55 8.11 -58.18
CA GLY A 251 32.95 7.77 -59.54
C GLY A 251 33.77 8.87 -60.19
#